data_AF-F9EPV3-F1
#
_entry.id   AF-F9EPV3-F1
#
_cell.length_a   1.000
_cell.length_b   1.000
_cell.length_c   1.000
_cell.angle_alpha   90.00
_cell.angle_beta   90.00
_cell.angle_gamma   90.00
#
_symmetry.space_group_name_H-M   'P 1'
#
loop_
_entity.id
_entity.type
_entity.pdbx_description
1 polymer ?
#
loop_
_entity_poly.entity_id
_entity_poly.type
_entity_poly.pdbx_seq_one_letter_code
_entity_poly.pdbx_strand_id
1 'polypeptide(L)'
;MLISKKKFNEKLEHLIKRIDLYKDGENDYLKRIEEKNGDCQYCMRLLGRIYITVASKELVVDKDIESFRKNIYIYSKLNLMGTDTRAYLAWKKMNFFCILMSNNKEFMDFILRNFDIIGHEKEKYKKSEADFYLMRTILLALKGDWEEVIKRADFYSANPSKETALKYFPLEFGFLKALAEKNIEKMKENINAMLEPKVARQMMYDESIFFYLHVYVLLYLKIASYYGFDLEIESDIVPKELIDNTPAKEYPEPYEFMKKFDLNTITPEEWKAWIYEYYPKPEELKGFEEKGYFV
;
A
#
# COMPACT_ATOMS: atom_id res chain seq x y z
N MET A 1 -21.73 -1.32 -6.99
CA MET A 1 -20.78 -2.40 -7.40
C MET A 1 -19.84 -1.92 -8.50
N LEU A 2 -18.54 -2.22 -8.38
CA LEU A 2 -17.50 -1.86 -9.38
C LEU A 2 -17.62 -2.67 -10.68
N ILE A 3 -18.17 -3.87 -10.62
CA ILE A 3 -18.29 -4.80 -11.74
C ILE A 3 -19.66 -5.45 -11.75
N SER A 4 -20.05 -6.05 -12.88
CA SER A 4 -21.30 -6.80 -12.97
C SER A 4 -21.24 -8.07 -12.11
N LYS A 5 -22.40 -8.59 -11.69
CA LYS A 5 -22.51 -9.83 -10.91
C LYS A 5 -21.82 -11.01 -11.59
N LYS A 6 -21.96 -11.14 -12.92
CA LYS A 6 -21.27 -12.17 -13.71
C LYS A 6 -19.75 -12.05 -13.58
N LYS A 7 -19.21 -10.84 -13.83
CA LYS A 7 -17.77 -10.59 -13.75
C LYS A 7 -17.23 -10.74 -12.32
N PHE A 8 -18.06 -10.45 -11.31
CA PHE A 8 -17.74 -10.69 -9.90
C PHE A 8 -17.50 -12.17 -9.63
N ASN A 9 -18.45 -13.03 -10.03
CA ASN A 9 -18.33 -14.47 -9.84
C ASN A 9 -17.11 -15.03 -10.57
N GLU A 10 -16.87 -14.61 -11.82
CA GLU A 10 -15.67 -15.01 -12.58
C GLU A 10 -14.38 -14.61 -11.85
N LYS A 11 -14.26 -13.35 -11.41
CA LYS A 11 -13.07 -12.88 -10.68
C LYS A 11 -12.91 -13.60 -9.34
N LEU A 12 -13.99 -13.94 -8.64
CA LEU A 12 -13.96 -14.69 -7.40
C LEU A 12 -13.43 -16.11 -7.60
N GLU A 13 -13.92 -16.82 -8.63
CA GLU A 13 -13.39 -18.15 -8.99
C GLU A 13 -11.90 -18.10 -9.33
N HIS A 14 -11.47 -17.08 -10.07
CA HIS A 14 -10.04 -16.87 -10.38
C HIS A 14 -9.21 -16.58 -9.12
N LEU A 15 -9.73 -15.78 -8.18
CA LEU A 15 -9.08 -15.50 -6.91
C LEU A 15 -8.85 -16.79 -6.12
N ILE A 16 -9.87 -17.64 -6.00
CA ILE A 16 -9.79 -18.92 -5.27
C ILE A 16 -8.76 -19.85 -5.91
N LYS A 17 -8.81 -20.04 -7.24
CA LYS A 17 -7.84 -20.88 -7.97
C LYS A 17 -6.38 -20.42 -7.84
N ARG A 18 -6.14 -19.10 -7.70
CA ARG A 18 -4.79 -18.55 -7.51
C ARG A 18 -4.16 -18.96 -6.19
N ILE A 19 -4.95 -19.20 -5.14
CA ILE A 19 -4.44 -19.59 -3.83
C ILE A 19 -3.71 -20.92 -3.94
N ASP A 20 -4.34 -21.92 -4.55
CA ASP A 20 -3.76 -23.26 -4.72
C ASP A 20 -2.49 -23.20 -5.58
N LEU A 21 -2.55 -22.48 -6.71
CA LEU A 21 -1.41 -22.28 -7.60
C LEU A 21 -0.19 -21.68 -6.88
N TYR A 22 -0.40 -20.67 -6.02
CA TYR A 22 0.72 -20.05 -5.31
C TYR A 22 1.24 -20.92 -4.17
N LYS A 23 0.37 -21.67 -3.50
CA LYS A 23 0.76 -22.62 -2.45
C LYS A 23 1.60 -23.78 -2.99
N ASP A 24 1.35 -24.25 -4.20
CA ASP A 24 2.16 -25.30 -4.83
C ASP A 24 3.64 -24.93 -4.95
N GLY A 25 3.95 -23.63 -5.09
CA GLY A 25 5.31 -23.11 -5.17
C GLY A 25 5.95 -22.72 -3.83
N GLU A 26 5.19 -22.72 -2.73
CA GLU A 26 5.63 -22.16 -1.43
C GLU A 26 6.95 -22.77 -0.95
N ASN A 27 7.05 -24.10 -0.96
CA ASN A 27 8.26 -24.80 -0.53
C ASN A 27 9.48 -24.50 -1.40
N ASP A 28 9.31 -24.31 -2.71
CA ASP A 28 10.42 -23.94 -3.61
C ASP A 28 10.89 -22.51 -3.33
N TYR A 29 9.95 -21.58 -3.12
CA TYR A 29 10.28 -20.20 -2.77
C TYR A 29 11.03 -20.13 -1.43
N LEU A 30 10.58 -20.87 -0.42
CA LEU A 30 11.24 -20.94 0.88
C LEU A 30 12.65 -21.51 0.76
N LYS A 31 12.80 -22.64 0.08
CA LYS A 31 14.10 -23.28 -0.14
C LYS A 31 15.09 -22.31 -0.80
N ARG A 32 14.65 -21.57 -1.83
CA ARG A 32 15.50 -20.57 -2.52
C ARG A 32 15.95 -19.44 -1.59
N ILE A 33 15.05 -18.96 -0.72
CA ILE A 33 15.37 -17.90 0.25
C ILE A 33 16.39 -18.40 1.29
N GLU A 34 16.20 -19.63 1.79
CA GLU A 34 17.07 -20.25 2.80
C GLU A 34 18.47 -20.56 2.23
N GLU A 35 18.53 -21.12 1.02
CA GLU A 35 19.76 -21.45 0.32
C GLU A 35 20.41 -20.23 -0.36
N LYS A 36 19.76 -19.07 -0.32
CA LYS A 36 20.17 -17.83 -1.02
C LYS A 36 20.44 -18.05 -2.50
N ASN A 37 19.55 -18.77 -3.17
CA ASN A 37 19.71 -19.20 -4.55
C ASN A 37 18.69 -18.51 -5.47
N GLY A 38 19.19 -17.88 -6.54
CA GLY A 38 18.38 -17.13 -7.50
C GLY A 38 17.84 -15.82 -6.91
N ASP A 39 16.70 -15.37 -7.42
CA ASP A 39 16.07 -14.12 -6.99
C ASP A 39 15.23 -14.34 -5.72
N CYS A 40 15.90 -14.23 -4.56
CA CYS A 40 15.27 -14.42 -3.25
C CYS A 40 14.21 -13.35 -2.96
N GLN A 41 14.44 -12.11 -3.40
CA GLN A 41 13.49 -11.00 -3.24
C GLN A 41 12.20 -11.26 -4.02
N TYR A 42 12.30 -11.77 -5.24
CA TYR A 42 11.14 -12.24 -5.99
C TYR A 42 10.43 -13.38 -5.28
N CYS A 43 11.15 -14.35 -4.71
CA CYS A 43 10.57 -15.43 -3.92
C CYS A 43 9.81 -14.90 -2.70
N MET A 44 10.36 -13.94 -1.94
CA MET A 44 9.66 -13.29 -0.81
C MET A 44 8.36 -12.62 -1.27
N ARG A 45 8.39 -11.90 -2.40
CA ARG A 45 7.17 -11.28 -2.98
C ARG A 45 6.15 -12.33 -3.44
N LEU A 46 6.59 -13.47 -3.95
CA LEU A 46 5.69 -14.58 -4.31
C LEU A 46 5.03 -15.23 -3.10
N LEU A 47 5.78 -15.42 -2.00
CA LEU A 47 5.18 -15.80 -0.72
C LEU A 47 4.13 -14.78 -0.29
N GLY A 48 4.46 -13.48 -0.36
CA GLY A 48 3.50 -12.41 -0.10
C GLY A 48 2.22 -12.51 -0.95
N ARG A 49 2.32 -12.92 -2.23
CA ARG A 49 1.16 -13.09 -3.11
C ARG A 49 0.20 -14.18 -2.61
N ILE A 50 0.68 -15.22 -1.93
CA ILE A 50 -0.19 -16.19 -1.25
C ILE A 50 -1.06 -15.44 -0.24
N TYR A 51 -0.42 -14.70 0.66
CA TYR A 51 -1.10 -14.02 1.78
C TYR A 51 -2.07 -12.93 1.34
N ILE A 52 -1.74 -12.08 0.36
CA ILE A 52 -2.70 -11.06 -0.11
C ILE A 52 -3.93 -11.69 -0.80
N THR A 53 -3.74 -12.82 -1.47
CA THR A 53 -4.83 -13.55 -2.15
C THR A 53 -5.72 -14.23 -1.13
N VAL A 54 -5.13 -14.88 -0.11
CA VAL A 54 -5.84 -15.46 1.04
C VAL A 54 -6.60 -14.39 1.80
N ALA A 55 -5.97 -13.25 2.11
CA ALA A 55 -6.63 -12.13 2.78
C ALA A 55 -7.86 -11.66 2.00
N SER A 56 -7.74 -11.45 0.69
CA SER A 56 -8.87 -11.04 -0.13
C SER A 56 -10.02 -12.06 -0.12
N LYS A 57 -9.72 -13.35 -0.11
CA LYS A 57 -10.72 -14.42 0.01
C LYS A 57 -11.42 -14.40 1.38
N GLU A 58 -10.65 -14.30 2.47
CA GLU A 58 -11.19 -14.23 3.83
C GLU A 58 -12.14 -13.05 4.01
N LEU A 59 -11.81 -11.90 3.42
CA LEU A 59 -12.68 -10.73 3.45
C LEU A 59 -13.95 -10.89 2.60
N VAL A 60 -13.83 -11.36 1.36
CA VAL A 60 -14.96 -11.38 0.43
C VAL A 60 -15.90 -12.56 0.65
N VAL A 61 -15.37 -13.72 1.01
CA VAL A 61 -16.11 -14.98 1.20
C VAL A 61 -16.44 -15.19 2.67
N ASP A 62 -15.41 -15.22 3.52
CA ASP A 62 -15.54 -15.69 4.90
C ASP A 62 -16.00 -14.57 5.86
N LYS A 63 -15.91 -13.30 5.42
CA LYS A 63 -16.20 -12.10 6.20
C LYS A 63 -15.36 -12.02 7.49
N ASP A 64 -14.15 -12.57 7.44
CA ASP A 64 -13.23 -12.63 8.57
C ASP A 64 -12.20 -11.50 8.50
N ILE A 65 -12.47 -10.43 9.25
CA ILE A 65 -11.61 -9.25 9.35
C ILE A 65 -10.32 -9.54 10.11
N GLU A 66 -10.36 -10.41 11.11
CA GLU A 66 -9.19 -10.76 11.92
C GLU A 66 -8.16 -11.49 11.07
N SER A 67 -8.59 -12.53 10.35
CA SER A 67 -7.71 -13.28 9.46
C SER A 67 -7.24 -12.41 8.29
N PHE A 68 -8.11 -11.56 7.72
CA PHE A 68 -7.71 -10.58 6.71
C PHE A 68 -6.55 -9.71 7.21
N ARG A 69 -6.66 -9.11 8.40
CA ARG A 69 -5.61 -8.23 8.96
C ARG A 69 -4.29 -8.99 9.16
N LYS A 70 -4.34 -10.22 9.67
CA LYS A 70 -3.15 -11.08 9.85
C LYS A 70 -2.46 -11.38 8.52
N ASN A 71 -3.22 -11.80 7.51
CA ASN A 71 -2.65 -12.12 6.20
C ASN A 71 -2.13 -10.86 5.48
N ILE A 72 -2.79 -9.72 5.62
CA ILE A 72 -2.32 -8.45 5.07
C ILE A 72 -1.02 -7.98 5.73
N TYR A 73 -0.86 -8.19 7.04
CA TYR A 73 0.42 -7.95 7.74
C TYR A 73 1.55 -8.78 7.12
N ILE A 74 1.36 -10.10 7.00
CA ILE A 74 2.37 -11.01 6.46
C ILE A 74 2.74 -10.60 5.02
N TYR A 75 1.73 -10.34 4.17
CA TYR A 75 1.95 -9.83 2.82
C TYR A 75 2.80 -8.56 2.83
N SER A 76 2.43 -7.57 3.66
CA SER A 76 3.07 -6.26 3.67
C SER A 76 4.53 -6.38 4.10
N LYS A 77 4.82 -7.25 5.09
CA LYS A 77 6.19 -7.50 5.57
C LYS A 77 7.04 -8.22 4.53
N LEU A 78 6.52 -9.28 3.93
CA LEU A 78 7.21 -10.00 2.85
C LEU A 78 7.46 -9.12 1.62
N ASN A 79 6.51 -8.26 1.27
CA ASN A 79 6.64 -7.37 0.12
C ASN A 79 7.67 -6.25 0.39
N LEU A 80 7.74 -5.73 1.62
CA LEU A 80 8.80 -4.80 2.05
C LEU A 80 10.18 -5.46 2.00
N MET A 81 10.33 -6.65 2.62
CA MET A 81 11.58 -7.40 2.67
C MET A 81 12.07 -7.84 1.29
N GLY A 82 11.15 -8.13 0.37
CA GLY A 82 11.43 -8.53 -1.01
C GLY A 82 11.56 -7.37 -1.99
N THR A 83 11.74 -6.13 -1.52
CA THR A 83 11.98 -4.97 -2.39
C THR A 83 13.48 -4.63 -2.44
N ASP A 84 13.95 -4.23 -3.60
CA ASP A 84 15.36 -3.91 -3.91
C ASP A 84 15.71 -2.43 -3.70
N THR A 85 14.82 -1.66 -3.08
CA THR A 85 15.01 -0.25 -2.74
C THR A 85 14.35 0.06 -1.41
N ARG A 86 14.91 1.01 -0.68
CA ARG A 86 14.30 1.52 0.55
C ARG A 86 13.20 2.55 0.24
N ALA A 87 13.10 3.07 -0.98
CA ALA A 87 12.00 3.94 -1.47
C ALA A 87 10.68 3.18 -1.71
N TYR A 88 10.33 2.26 -0.81
CA TYR A 88 9.26 1.27 -0.94
C TYR A 88 7.87 1.87 -1.21
N LEU A 89 7.58 3.05 -0.66
CA LEU A 89 6.30 3.75 -0.80
C LEU A 89 6.34 4.94 -1.76
N ALA A 90 7.48 5.21 -2.40
CA ALA A 90 7.67 6.41 -3.22
C ALA A 90 6.57 6.64 -4.28
N TRP A 91 5.96 5.59 -4.81
CA TRP A 91 4.89 5.65 -5.83
C TRP A 91 3.86 4.51 -5.71
N LYS A 92 3.85 3.78 -4.59
CA LYS A 92 3.11 2.52 -4.43
C LYS A 92 1.93 2.64 -3.46
N LYS A 93 0.84 3.29 -3.88
CA LYS A 93 -0.40 3.43 -3.09
C LYS A 93 -0.94 2.11 -2.55
N MET A 94 -0.89 1.04 -3.35
CA MET A 94 -1.39 -0.28 -2.94
C MET A 94 -0.59 -0.87 -1.77
N ASN A 95 0.73 -0.70 -1.76
CA ASN A 95 1.58 -1.16 -0.66
C ASN A 95 1.18 -0.43 0.63
N PHE A 96 0.99 0.89 0.55
CA PHE A 96 0.57 1.68 1.71
C PHE A 96 -0.85 1.33 2.17
N PHE A 97 -1.79 1.11 1.25
CA PHE A 97 -3.13 0.61 1.56
C PHE A 97 -3.06 -0.69 2.36
N CYS A 98 -2.28 -1.68 1.91
CA CYS A 98 -2.14 -2.95 2.62
C CYS A 98 -1.54 -2.74 4.02
N ILE A 99 -0.48 -1.93 4.16
CA ILE A 99 0.07 -1.61 5.47
C ILE A 99 -1.00 -1.04 6.40
N LEU A 100 -1.76 -0.03 5.98
CA LEU A 100 -2.82 0.56 6.81
C LEU A 100 -3.94 -0.45 7.12
N MET A 101 -4.29 -1.33 6.17
CA MET A 101 -5.32 -2.35 6.39
C MET A 101 -4.92 -3.40 7.42
N SER A 102 -3.63 -3.63 7.66
CA SER A 102 -3.16 -4.55 8.70
C SER A 102 -3.47 -4.08 10.13
N ASN A 103 -3.65 -2.77 10.34
CA ASN A 103 -3.71 -2.12 11.67
C ASN A 103 -2.51 -2.41 12.58
N ASN A 104 -1.39 -2.86 12.04
CA ASN A 104 -0.20 -3.12 12.84
C ASN A 104 0.52 -1.81 13.15
N LYS A 105 0.70 -1.52 14.45
CA LYS A 105 1.34 -0.28 14.91
C LYS A 105 2.83 -0.19 14.56
N GLU A 106 3.54 -1.31 14.58
CA GLU A 106 4.98 -1.37 14.31
C GLU A 106 5.30 -0.93 12.88
N PHE A 107 4.43 -1.27 11.92
CA PHE A 107 4.51 -0.74 10.57
C PHE A 107 4.37 0.79 10.50
N MET A 108 3.44 1.35 11.28
CA MET A 108 3.23 2.80 11.33
C MET A 108 4.46 3.49 11.90
N ASP A 109 4.98 2.97 13.01
CA ASP A 109 6.19 3.47 13.65
C ASP A 109 7.42 3.34 12.73
N PHE A 110 7.53 2.22 11.99
CA PHE A 110 8.56 2.01 10.96
C PHE A 110 8.49 3.03 9.83
N ILE A 111 7.30 3.30 9.28
CA ILE A 111 7.10 4.30 8.22
C ILE A 111 7.51 5.68 8.71
N LEU A 112 7.05 6.09 9.90
CA LEU A 112 7.33 7.42 10.44
C LEU A 112 8.81 7.61 10.76
N ARG A 113 9.46 6.59 11.30
CA ARG A 113 10.91 6.61 11.59
C ARG A 113 11.77 6.67 10.32
N ASN A 114 11.31 6.04 9.23
CA ASN A 114 12.04 5.98 7.95
C ASN A 114 11.43 6.90 6.87
N PHE A 115 10.66 7.92 7.27
CA PHE A 115 9.81 8.72 6.40
C PHE A 115 10.52 9.29 5.15
N ASP A 116 11.72 9.85 5.33
CA ASP A 116 12.49 10.46 4.24
C ASP A 116 13.07 9.45 3.24
N ILE A 117 13.26 8.21 3.67
CA ILE A 117 13.77 7.12 2.84
C ILE A 117 12.61 6.41 2.14
N ILE A 118 11.58 6.03 2.90
CA ILE A 118 10.51 5.15 2.43
C ILE A 118 9.61 5.81 1.39
N GLY A 119 9.34 7.10 1.58
CA GLY A 119 8.56 7.94 0.67
C GLY A 119 9.44 8.86 -0.15
N HIS A 120 10.67 8.44 -0.48
CA HIS A 120 11.61 9.29 -1.19
C HIS A 120 11.02 9.85 -2.49
N GLU A 121 11.17 11.15 -2.65
CA GLU A 121 10.72 11.91 -3.80
C GLU A 121 11.92 12.71 -4.32
N LYS A 122 12.03 12.83 -5.65
CA LYS A 122 13.05 13.70 -6.27
C LYS A 122 12.77 15.17 -5.92
N GLU A 123 13.81 15.95 -5.72
CA GLU A 123 13.70 17.36 -5.27
C GLU A 123 12.80 18.25 -6.13
N LYS A 124 12.71 17.97 -7.44
CA LYS A 124 11.97 18.80 -8.39
C LYS A 124 10.74 18.07 -8.91
N TYR A 125 9.57 18.67 -8.66
CA TYR A 125 8.30 18.19 -9.22
C TYR A 125 8.34 18.10 -10.75
N LYS A 126 7.87 16.96 -11.26
CA LYS A 126 7.58 16.75 -12.68
C LYS A 126 6.15 16.26 -12.82
N LYS A 127 5.43 16.79 -13.80
CA LYS A 127 4.04 16.39 -14.08
C LYS A 127 3.88 14.91 -14.40
N SER A 128 4.90 14.29 -15.00
CA SER A 128 4.95 12.86 -15.31
C SER A 128 5.33 11.97 -14.12
N GLU A 129 5.72 12.56 -12.99
CA GLU A 129 6.09 11.87 -11.74
C GLU A 129 5.16 12.36 -10.60
N ALA A 130 3.94 12.80 -10.93
CA ALA A 130 3.03 13.37 -9.95
C ALA A 130 2.49 12.34 -8.94
N ASP A 131 2.67 11.05 -9.22
CA ASP A 131 2.39 9.94 -8.31
C ASP A 131 3.38 9.91 -7.14
N PHE A 132 4.66 10.22 -7.38
CA PHE A 132 5.63 10.45 -6.31
C PHE A 132 5.22 11.64 -5.44
N TYR A 133 4.79 12.73 -6.09
CA TYR A 133 4.32 13.93 -5.41
C TYR A 133 3.08 13.66 -4.55
N LEU A 134 2.13 12.89 -5.06
CA LEU A 134 0.94 12.47 -4.33
C LEU A 134 1.32 11.56 -3.16
N MET A 135 2.15 10.53 -3.37
CA MET A 135 2.56 9.61 -2.30
C MET A 135 3.24 10.34 -1.15
N ARG A 136 4.17 11.25 -1.44
CA ARG A 136 4.81 12.07 -0.40
C ARG A 136 3.79 12.92 0.35
N THR A 137 2.80 13.48 -0.34
CA THR A 137 1.72 14.27 0.29
C THR A 137 0.81 13.41 1.19
N ILE A 138 0.49 12.18 0.77
CA ILE A 138 -0.25 11.21 1.59
C ILE A 138 0.52 10.89 2.87
N LEU A 139 1.82 10.64 2.77
CA LEU A 139 2.66 10.35 3.92
C LEU A 139 2.81 11.57 4.85
N LEU A 140 2.90 12.80 4.30
CA LEU A 140 2.88 14.03 5.11
C LEU A 140 1.55 14.18 5.88
N ALA A 141 0.43 13.84 5.25
CA ALA A 141 -0.86 13.80 5.94
C ALA A 141 -0.87 12.73 7.04
N LEU A 142 -0.27 11.57 6.82
CA LEU A 142 -0.09 10.56 7.86
C LEU A 142 0.75 11.07 9.04
N LYS A 143 1.80 11.86 8.78
CA LYS A 143 2.66 12.49 9.79
C LYS A 143 1.98 13.67 10.51
N GLY A 144 0.93 14.24 9.93
CA GLY A 144 0.20 15.40 10.47
C GLY A 144 0.86 16.74 10.12
N ASP A 145 1.68 16.77 9.07
CA ASP A 145 2.33 17.99 8.57
C ASP A 145 1.36 18.79 7.68
N TRP A 146 0.35 19.39 8.32
CA TRP A 146 -0.78 20.00 7.62
C TRP A 146 -0.41 21.20 6.76
N GLU A 147 0.57 22.00 7.21
CA GLU A 147 1.04 23.16 6.46
C GLU A 147 1.64 22.73 5.12
N GLU A 148 2.52 21.73 5.13
CA GLU A 148 3.12 21.22 3.90
C GLU A 148 2.09 20.47 3.04
N VAL A 149 1.13 19.74 3.63
CA VAL A 149 0.03 19.11 2.87
C VAL A 149 -0.78 20.16 2.10
N ILE A 150 -1.19 21.27 2.74
CA ILE A 150 -1.96 22.34 2.09
C ILE A 150 -1.13 22.96 0.97
N LYS A 151 0.12 23.34 1.26
CA LYS A 151 1.03 23.94 0.27
C LYS A 151 1.22 23.04 -0.95
N ARG A 152 1.38 21.73 -0.74
CA ARG A 152 1.55 20.77 -1.83
C ARG A 152 0.28 20.56 -2.64
N ALA A 153 -0.87 20.48 -1.96
CA ALA A 153 -2.15 20.37 -2.65
C ALA A 153 -2.44 21.62 -3.49
N ASP A 154 -2.20 22.82 -2.96
CA ASP A 154 -2.35 24.08 -3.70
C ASP A 154 -1.40 24.17 -4.90
N PHE A 155 -0.15 23.76 -4.71
CA PHE A 155 0.83 23.69 -5.80
C PHE A 155 0.36 22.75 -6.92
N TYR A 156 -0.14 21.55 -6.58
CA TYR A 156 -0.66 20.61 -7.57
C TYR A 156 -1.91 21.16 -8.26
N SER A 157 -2.84 21.79 -7.53
CA SER A 157 -4.04 22.42 -8.11
C SER A 157 -3.70 23.51 -9.13
N ALA A 158 -2.64 24.28 -8.89
CA ALA A 158 -2.14 25.27 -9.86
C ALA A 158 -1.36 24.64 -11.02
N ASN A 159 -0.77 23.45 -10.82
CA ASN A 159 0.14 22.81 -11.76
C ASN A 159 -0.18 21.34 -12.05
N PRO A 160 -1.45 20.98 -12.35
CA PRO A 160 -1.84 19.58 -12.39
C PRO A 160 -1.14 18.83 -13.54
N SER A 161 -0.97 17.53 -13.34
CA SER A 161 -0.59 16.64 -14.44
C SER A 161 -1.72 16.56 -15.47
N LYS A 162 -1.34 16.45 -16.74
CA LYS A 162 -2.29 16.26 -17.86
C LYS A 162 -2.32 14.81 -18.35
N GLU A 163 -1.59 13.92 -17.68
CA GLU A 163 -1.55 12.52 -18.07
C GLU A 163 -2.87 11.82 -17.75
N THR A 164 -3.37 11.04 -18.70
CA THR A 164 -4.66 10.34 -18.58
C THR A 164 -4.71 9.42 -17.36
N ALA A 165 -3.59 8.76 -17.04
CA ALA A 165 -3.48 7.87 -15.88
C ALA A 165 -3.63 8.59 -14.53
N LEU A 166 -3.36 9.90 -14.49
CA LEU A 166 -3.34 10.73 -13.27
C LEU A 166 -4.55 11.68 -13.18
N LYS A 167 -5.53 11.49 -14.07
CA LYS A 167 -6.73 12.32 -14.21
C LYS A 167 -7.51 12.56 -12.91
N TYR A 168 -7.48 11.59 -11.99
CA TYR A 168 -8.25 11.64 -10.74
C TYR A 168 -7.47 12.16 -9.53
N PHE A 169 -6.18 12.46 -9.69
CA PHE A 169 -5.37 13.06 -8.63
C PHE A 169 -5.93 14.38 -8.08
N PRO A 170 -6.61 15.25 -8.86
CA PRO A 170 -7.27 16.42 -8.28
C PRO A 170 -8.26 16.10 -7.16
N LEU A 171 -8.97 14.97 -7.22
CA LEU A 171 -9.87 14.53 -6.14
C LEU A 171 -9.09 14.08 -4.90
N GLU A 172 -7.97 13.40 -5.12
CA GLU A 172 -7.09 12.91 -4.07
C GLU A 172 -6.39 14.07 -3.33
N PHE A 173 -5.83 15.04 -4.05
CA PHE A 173 -5.28 16.27 -3.46
C PHE A 173 -6.36 17.13 -2.80
N GLY A 174 -7.55 17.21 -3.41
CA GLY A 174 -8.71 17.92 -2.84
C GLY A 174 -9.11 17.33 -1.49
N PHE A 175 -9.14 16.00 -1.37
CA PHE A 175 -9.36 15.33 -0.09
C PHE A 175 -8.25 15.63 0.92
N LEU A 176 -6.98 15.50 0.54
CA LEU A 176 -5.85 15.73 1.45
C LEU A 176 -5.82 17.18 1.98
N LYS A 177 -6.12 18.16 1.12
CA LYS A 177 -6.28 19.55 1.52
C LYS A 177 -7.44 19.72 2.51
N ALA A 178 -8.61 19.18 2.18
CA ALA A 178 -9.78 19.26 3.05
C ALA A 178 -9.53 18.60 4.42
N LEU A 179 -8.78 17.49 4.45
CA LEU A 179 -8.36 16.85 5.69
C LEU A 179 -7.45 17.77 6.52
N ALA A 180 -6.44 18.38 5.90
CA ALA A 180 -5.53 19.31 6.58
C ALA A 180 -6.24 20.56 7.12
N GLU A 181 -7.25 21.05 6.39
CA GLU A 181 -8.13 22.15 6.79
C GLU A 181 -9.24 21.73 7.78
N LYS A 182 -9.36 20.43 8.07
CA LYS A 182 -10.44 19.83 8.88
C LYS A 182 -11.85 20.11 8.33
N ASN A 183 -11.95 20.29 7.01
CA ASN A 183 -13.19 20.59 6.31
C ASN A 183 -13.94 19.30 5.95
N ILE A 184 -14.84 18.87 6.83
CA ILE A 184 -15.62 17.63 6.69
C ILE A 184 -16.45 17.62 5.40
N GLU A 185 -17.12 18.73 5.08
CA GLU A 185 -17.95 18.83 3.88
C GLU A 185 -17.13 18.63 2.61
N LYS A 186 -15.94 19.25 2.52
CA LYS A 186 -15.05 19.05 1.38
C LYS A 186 -14.39 17.67 1.35
N MET A 187 -14.12 17.05 2.48
CA MET A 187 -13.71 15.65 2.51
C MET A 187 -14.79 14.75 1.90
N LYS A 188 -16.05 14.88 2.36
CA LYS A 188 -17.20 14.13 1.83
C LYS A 188 -17.42 14.38 0.34
N GLU A 189 -17.33 15.62 -0.13
CA GLU A 189 -17.46 15.99 -1.54
C GLU A 189 -16.44 15.23 -2.42
N ASN A 190 -15.17 15.22 -2.03
CA ASN A 190 -14.13 14.50 -2.78
C ASN A 190 -14.30 12.98 -2.73
N ILE A 191 -14.67 12.41 -1.58
CA ILE A 191 -14.96 10.97 -1.45
C ILE A 191 -16.13 10.57 -2.34
N ASN A 192 -17.25 11.30 -2.30
CA ASN A 192 -18.43 11.02 -3.10
C ASN A 192 -18.12 11.12 -4.60
N ALA A 193 -17.32 12.13 -5.01
CA ALA A 193 -16.87 12.25 -6.39
C ALA A 193 -16.00 11.05 -6.85
N MET A 194 -15.19 10.46 -5.97
CA MET A 194 -14.44 9.23 -6.27
C MET A 194 -15.36 8.00 -6.34
N LEU A 195 -16.43 7.98 -5.55
CA LEU A 195 -17.41 6.88 -5.53
C LEU A 195 -18.42 6.92 -6.67
N GLU A 196 -18.51 8.03 -7.40
CA GLU A 196 -19.33 8.13 -8.61
C GLU A 196 -19.08 6.94 -9.55
N PRO A 197 -20.11 6.20 -10.00
CA PRO A 197 -19.91 4.87 -10.58
C PRO A 197 -18.93 4.82 -11.76
N LYS A 198 -18.90 5.87 -12.58
CA LYS A 198 -17.95 5.97 -13.70
C LYS A 198 -16.52 6.23 -13.23
N VAL A 199 -16.34 7.06 -12.21
CA VAL A 199 -15.05 7.41 -11.63
C VAL A 199 -14.47 6.20 -10.89
N ALA A 200 -15.25 5.60 -9.98
CA ALA A 200 -14.85 4.43 -9.21
C ALA A 200 -14.37 3.28 -10.11
N ARG A 201 -15.10 3.00 -11.21
CA ARG A 201 -14.71 1.97 -12.19
C ARG A 201 -13.41 2.28 -12.91
N GLN A 202 -13.13 3.55 -13.21
CA GLN A 202 -11.89 3.94 -13.88
C GLN A 202 -10.71 3.91 -12.91
N MET A 203 -10.88 4.40 -11.69
CA MET A 203 -9.83 4.38 -10.67
C MET A 203 -9.44 2.94 -10.28
N MET A 204 -10.39 2.01 -10.29
CA MET A 204 -10.20 0.60 -9.91
C MET A 204 -10.04 -0.35 -11.11
N TYR A 205 -9.82 0.16 -12.31
CA TYR A 205 -9.87 -0.64 -13.55
C TYR A 205 -8.90 -1.83 -13.54
N ASP A 206 -7.65 -1.60 -13.10
CA ASP A 206 -6.58 -2.60 -13.08
C ASP A 206 -6.54 -3.45 -11.79
N GLU A 207 -7.43 -3.19 -10.84
CA GLU A 207 -7.42 -3.90 -9.56
C GLU A 207 -7.96 -5.34 -9.71
N SER A 208 -7.12 -6.30 -9.34
CA SER A 208 -7.39 -7.72 -9.57
C SER A 208 -7.57 -8.54 -8.30
N ILE A 209 -6.96 -8.13 -7.18
CA ILE A 209 -7.05 -8.84 -5.90
C ILE A 209 -8.23 -8.30 -5.10
N PHE A 210 -8.33 -6.98 -4.96
CA PHE A 210 -9.43 -6.31 -4.25
C PHE A 210 -10.46 -5.73 -5.22
N PHE A 211 -10.81 -6.48 -6.26
CA PHE A 211 -11.67 -6.02 -7.36
C PHE A 211 -13.09 -5.58 -6.94
N TYR A 212 -13.46 -5.82 -5.69
CA TYR A 212 -14.74 -5.49 -5.08
C TYR A 212 -14.66 -4.30 -4.11
N LEU A 213 -13.47 -3.75 -3.86
CA LEU A 213 -13.25 -2.60 -2.97
C LEU A 213 -12.78 -1.38 -3.76
N HIS A 214 -13.13 -0.20 -3.27
CA HIS A 214 -12.49 1.04 -3.67
C HIS A 214 -11.28 1.33 -2.77
N VAL A 215 -10.15 0.65 -3.02
CA VAL A 215 -8.96 0.69 -2.15
C VAL A 215 -8.44 2.09 -1.86
N TYR A 216 -8.51 3.03 -2.81
CA TYR A 216 -8.06 4.41 -2.58
C TYR A 216 -9.00 5.20 -1.66
N VAL A 217 -10.31 4.98 -1.73
CA VAL A 217 -11.26 5.65 -0.83
C VAL A 217 -11.08 5.10 0.59
N LEU A 218 -10.92 3.78 0.73
CA LEU A 218 -10.59 3.16 2.02
C LEU A 218 -9.28 3.70 2.61
N LEU A 219 -8.24 3.89 1.79
CA LEU A 219 -6.98 4.52 2.21
C LEU A 219 -7.23 5.90 2.84
N TYR A 220 -7.96 6.77 2.14
CA TYR A 220 -8.23 8.14 2.58
C TYR A 220 -9.11 8.20 3.83
N LEU A 221 -10.18 7.39 3.87
CA LEU A 221 -11.05 7.30 5.03
C LEU A 221 -10.31 6.77 6.27
N LYS A 222 -9.36 5.87 6.08
CA LYS A 222 -8.54 5.36 7.19
C LYS A 222 -7.62 6.43 7.76
N ILE A 223 -6.99 7.24 6.90
CA ILE A 223 -6.18 8.38 7.34
C ILE A 223 -7.06 9.40 8.07
N ALA A 224 -8.25 9.71 7.56
CA ALA A 224 -9.19 10.61 8.25
C ALA A 224 -9.61 10.05 9.62
N SER A 225 -9.93 8.75 9.71
CA SER A 225 -10.26 8.07 10.97
C SER A 225 -9.10 8.08 11.96
N TYR A 226 -7.85 7.92 11.50
CA TYR A 226 -6.65 8.05 12.33
C TYR A 226 -6.56 9.43 13.02
N TYR A 227 -7.10 10.48 12.39
CA TYR A 227 -7.20 11.83 12.96
C TYR A 227 -8.54 12.14 13.63
N GLY A 228 -9.38 11.13 13.86
CA GLY A 228 -10.64 11.25 14.60
C GLY A 228 -11.83 11.74 13.76
N PHE A 229 -11.72 11.74 12.43
CA PHE A 229 -12.84 12.07 11.56
C PHE A 229 -13.60 10.81 11.14
N ASP A 230 -14.89 10.76 11.47
CA ASP A 230 -15.83 9.83 10.86
C ASP A 230 -16.65 10.58 9.80
N LEU A 231 -16.56 10.13 8.54
CA LEU A 231 -17.27 10.75 7.43
C LEU A 231 -18.61 10.05 7.12
N GLU A 232 -18.96 8.99 7.85
CA GLU A 232 -20.24 8.28 7.73
C GLU A 232 -20.57 7.83 6.30
N ILE A 233 -19.53 7.47 5.52
CA ILE A 233 -19.69 7.04 4.13
C ILE A 233 -20.30 5.64 4.10
N GLU A 234 -21.42 5.50 3.39
CA GLU A 234 -22.11 4.21 3.20
C GLU A 234 -21.95 3.74 1.75
N SER A 235 -21.20 2.66 1.56
CA SER A 235 -21.00 2.08 0.23
C SER A 235 -20.60 0.61 0.30
N ASP A 236 -21.21 -0.24 -0.53
CA ASP A 236 -20.86 -1.68 -0.63
C ASP A 236 -19.39 -1.93 -0.98
N ILE A 237 -18.73 -0.97 -1.62
CA ILE A 237 -17.33 -1.07 -2.05
C ILE A 237 -16.37 -0.38 -1.07
N VAL A 238 -16.89 0.10 0.06
CA VAL A 238 -16.15 0.77 1.15
C VAL A 238 -16.73 0.27 2.49
N PRO A 239 -16.47 -0.99 2.87
CA PRO A 239 -17.01 -1.56 4.11
C PRO A 239 -16.44 -0.85 5.35
N LYS A 240 -17.32 -0.45 6.28
CA LYS A 240 -16.97 0.36 7.48
C LYS A 240 -15.99 -0.37 8.39
N GLU A 241 -16.12 -1.70 8.53
CA GLU A 241 -15.19 -2.54 9.30
C GLU A 241 -13.71 -2.47 8.86
N LEU A 242 -13.41 -2.02 7.64
CA LEU A 242 -12.02 -1.80 7.20
C LEU A 242 -11.44 -0.43 7.59
N ILE A 243 -12.31 0.54 7.87
CA ILE A 243 -11.92 1.88 8.32
C ILE A 243 -11.51 1.85 9.79
N ASP A 244 -12.12 0.95 10.59
CA ASP A 244 -11.76 0.71 11.98
C ASP A 244 -10.25 0.43 12.15
N ASN A 245 -9.69 1.03 13.21
CA ASN A 245 -8.26 0.97 13.55
C ASN A 245 -7.94 -0.09 14.61
N THR A 246 -8.88 -0.96 14.95
CA THR A 246 -8.63 -2.04 15.92
C THR A 246 -7.56 -2.99 15.37
N PRO A 247 -6.44 -3.22 16.09
CA PRO A 247 -5.41 -4.16 15.64
C PRO A 247 -5.93 -5.60 15.65
N ALA A 248 -5.26 -6.48 14.91
CA ALA A 248 -5.44 -7.91 15.08
C ALA A 248 -4.92 -8.34 16.48
N LYS A 249 -5.41 -9.45 17.00
CA LYS A 249 -4.99 -9.98 18.31
C LYS A 249 -3.50 -10.34 18.35
N GLU A 250 -2.97 -10.76 17.21
CA GLU A 250 -1.58 -11.16 17.02
C GLU A 250 -1.17 -10.97 15.56
N TYR A 251 0.14 -10.86 15.33
CA TYR A 251 0.74 -10.69 14.01
C TYR A 251 1.79 -11.79 13.79
N PRO A 252 1.39 -12.96 13.29
CA PRO A 252 2.30 -14.09 13.17
C PRO A 252 3.35 -13.86 12.08
N GLU A 253 4.53 -14.43 12.30
CA GLU A 253 5.62 -14.46 11.33
C GLU A 253 5.91 -15.91 10.95
N PRO A 254 5.24 -16.43 9.91
CA PRO A 254 5.23 -17.87 9.62
C PRO A 254 6.59 -18.41 9.15
N TYR A 255 7.52 -17.54 8.76
CA TYR A 255 8.81 -17.94 8.23
C TYR A 255 9.94 -17.39 9.11
N GLU A 256 10.92 -18.24 9.45
CA GLU A 256 12.02 -17.87 10.36
C GLU A 256 12.84 -16.66 9.87
N PHE A 257 13.01 -16.50 8.55
CA PHE A 257 13.74 -15.36 8.00
C PHE A 257 13.02 -14.01 8.23
N MET A 258 11.70 -14.00 8.43
CA MET A 258 10.96 -12.76 8.74
C MET A 258 11.37 -12.14 10.07
N LYS A 259 11.75 -12.97 11.04
CA LYS A 259 12.16 -12.53 12.38
C LYS A 259 13.49 -11.77 12.37
N LYS A 260 14.30 -11.95 11.33
CA LYS A 260 15.56 -11.21 11.12
C LYS A 260 15.33 -9.77 10.67
N PHE A 261 14.13 -9.45 10.20
CA PHE A 261 13.73 -8.11 9.78
C PHE A 261 12.73 -7.54 10.80
N ASP A 262 13.24 -7.00 11.90
CA ASP A 262 12.40 -6.45 12.97
C ASP A 262 12.01 -4.99 12.66
N LEU A 263 10.71 -4.74 12.43
CA LEU A 263 10.18 -3.42 12.10
C LEU A 263 10.40 -2.38 13.20
N ASN A 264 10.60 -2.79 14.46
CA ASN A 264 10.81 -1.87 15.57
C ASN A 264 12.28 -1.47 15.73
N THR A 265 13.21 -2.38 15.43
CA THR A 265 14.62 -2.20 15.78
C THR A 265 15.52 -1.98 14.57
N ILE A 266 15.14 -2.46 13.38
CA ILE A 266 16.00 -2.38 12.18
C ILE A 266 16.41 -0.93 11.87
N THR A 267 17.71 -0.74 11.71
CA THR A 267 18.32 0.54 11.31
C THR A 267 18.31 0.71 9.78
N PRO A 268 18.44 1.95 9.27
CA PRO A 268 18.61 2.18 7.83
C PRO A 268 19.78 1.39 7.20
N GLU A 269 20.86 1.18 7.96
CA GLU A 269 22.04 0.42 7.56
C GLU A 269 21.76 -1.08 7.50
N GLU A 270 21.08 -1.64 8.51
CA GLU A 270 20.67 -3.05 8.51
C GLU A 270 19.64 -3.34 7.43
N TRP A 271 18.69 -2.44 7.19
CA TRP A 271 17.74 -2.57 6.08
C TRP A 271 18.46 -2.54 4.73
N LYS A 272 19.43 -1.64 4.57
CA LYS A 272 20.28 -1.66 3.38
C LYS A 272 21.04 -2.98 3.25
N ALA A 273 21.67 -3.46 4.33
CA ALA A 273 22.40 -4.73 4.34
C ALA A 273 21.48 -5.91 3.98
N TRP A 274 20.23 -5.92 4.46
CA TRP A 274 19.21 -6.89 4.07
C TRP A 274 18.97 -6.91 2.55
N ILE A 275 18.82 -5.74 1.93
CA ILE A 275 18.64 -5.64 0.48
C ILE A 275 19.85 -6.24 -0.24
N TYR A 276 21.07 -5.87 0.17
CA TYR A 276 22.30 -6.41 -0.41
C TYR A 276 22.45 -7.92 -0.22
N GLU A 277 22.03 -8.47 0.93
CA GLU A 277 22.11 -9.90 1.24
C GLU A 277 21.23 -10.75 0.33
N TYR A 278 20.06 -10.23 -0.07
CA TYR A 278 19.06 -10.98 -0.83
C TYR A 278 18.90 -10.55 -2.29
N TYR A 279 19.65 -9.53 -2.73
CA TYR A 279 19.66 -9.11 -4.14
C TYR A 279 20.53 -10.07 -4.97
N PRO A 280 20.05 -10.54 -6.14
CA PRO A 280 20.75 -11.57 -6.91
C PRO A 280 22.11 -11.12 -7.47
N LYS A 281 22.36 -9.81 -7.55
CA LYS A 281 23.57 -9.22 -8.15
C LYS A 281 24.04 -7.98 -7.37
N PRO A 282 24.57 -8.13 -6.14
CA PRO A 282 24.84 -7.01 -5.25
C PRO A 282 25.82 -5.96 -5.83
N GLU A 283 26.63 -6.33 -6.83
CA GLU A 283 27.53 -5.44 -7.57
C GLU A 283 26.76 -4.38 -8.37
N GLU A 284 25.58 -4.73 -8.91
CA GLU A 284 24.73 -3.76 -9.63
C GLU A 284 24.19 -2.70 -8.66
N LEU A 285 23.84 -3.09 -7.42
CA LEU A 285 23.40 -2.15 -6.38
C LEU A 285 24.49 -1.13 -6.01
N LYS A 286 25.76 -1.56 -5.91
CA LYS A 286 26.88 -0.64 -5.66
C LYS A 286 26.97 0.42 -6.76
N GLY A 287 26.83 0.00 -8.02
CA GLY A 287 26.81 0.93 -9.16
C GLY A 287 25.61 1.88 -9.16
N PHE A 288 24.46 1.48 -8.62
CA PHE A 288 23.31 2.37 -8.43
C PHE A 288 23.52 3.34 -7.29
N GLU A 289 24.15 2.91 -6.20
CA GLU A 289 24.49 3.75 -5.07
C GLU A 289 25.48 4.86 -5.45
N GLU A 290 26.56 4.54 -6.17
CA GLU A 290 27.53 5.51 -6.68
C GLU A 290 26.89 6.57 -7.58
N LYS A 291 25.78 6.22 -8.26
CA LYS A 291 25.02 7.10 -9.14
C LYS A 291 23.86 7.83 -8.43
N GLY A 292 23.65 7.58 -7.14
CA GLY A 292 22.54 8.15 -6.37
C GLY A 292 21.16 7.61 -6.76
N TYR A 293 21.10 6.45 -7.41
CA TYR A 293 19.84 5.79 -7.79
C TYR A 293 19.35 4.77 -6.75
N PHE A 294 20.23 4.30 -5.87
CA PHE A 294 19.85 3.46 -4.75
C PHE A 294 19.51 4.34 -3.54
N VAL A 295 18.22 4.43 -3.26
CA VAL A 295 17.68 4.99 -2.02
C VAL A 295 17.56 3.90 -0.99
#